data_AF-A0A8B6DLV8-F1
#
_entry.id   AF-A0A8B6DLV8-F1
#
_cell.length_a   1.000
_cell.length_b   1.000
_cell.length_c   1.000
_cell.angle_alpha   90.00
_cell.angle_beta   90.00
_cell.angle_gamma   90.00
#
_symmetry.space_group_name_H-M   'P 1'
#
loop_
_entity.id
_entity.type
_entity.pdbx_description
1 polymer ?
#
loop_
_entity_poly.entity_id
_entity_poly.type
_entity_poly.pdbx_seq_one_letter_code
_entity_poly.pdbx_strand_id
1 'polypeptide(L)'
;MREWQDSYCNAYFGFGMGVRSFNSEQKDALRSVPPYRILLESDAPYFPPPNARHGHPHYLYEVAKVVGTVRAASPREIVRVAHLNGSRLYGVNP
;
A
#
# COMPACT_ATOMS: atom_id res chain seq x y z
N MET A 1 3.51 -1.46 13.70
CA MET A 1 2.28 -2.09 13.18
C MET A 1 1.56 -2.95 14.21
N ARG A 2 2.23 -3.83 14.99
CA ARG A 2 1.57 -4.69 15.99
C ARG A 2 0.64 -3.93 16.96
N GLU A 3 1.13 -2.88 17.61
CA GLU A 3 0.33 -2.06 18.53
C GLU A 3 -0.97 -1.54 17.90
N TRP A 4 -0.91 -1.12 16.63
CA TRP A 4 -2.08 -0.65 15.89
C TRP A 4 -3.02 -1.81 15.53
N GLN A 5 -2.48 -2.97 15.17
CA GLN A 5 -3.29 -4.16 14.90
C GLN A 5 -4.01 -4.66 16.16
N ASP A 6 -3.37 -4.55 17.32
CA ASP A 6 -3.92 -4.98 18.61
C ASP A 6 -4.97 -3.97 19.13
N SER A 7 -4.66 -2.67 19.07
CA SER A 7 -5.54 -1.60 19.57
C SER A 7 -6.68 -1.25 18.60
N TYR A 8 -6.44 -1.40 17.30
CA TYR A 8 -7.36 -1.04 16.23
C TYR A 8 -7.50 -2.20 15.24
N CYS A 9 -8.08 -3.30 15.71
CA CYS A 9 -8.21 -4.55 14.95
C CYS A 9 -8.95 -4.42 13.61
N ASN A 10 -9.69 -3.33 13.41
CA ASN A 10 -10.41 -3.00 12.16
C ASN A 10 -9.67 -2.02 11.24
N ALA A 11 -8.50 -1.51 11.64
CA ALA A 11 -7.72 -0.59 10.84
C ALA A 11 -7.20 -1.25 9.54
N TYR A 12 -7.22 -0.47 8.47
CA TYR A 12 -6.50 -0.74 7.24
C TYR A 12 -5.27 0.16 7.17
N PHE A 13 -4.27 -0.26 6.40
CA PHE A 13 -3.00 0.45 6.28
C PHE A 13 -2.77 0.84 4.81
N GLY A 14 -2.72 2.15 4.57
CA GLY A 14 -2.38 2.74 3.28
C GLY A 14 -0.87 2.72 3.03
N PHE A 15 -0.48 2.40 1.81
CA PHE A 15 0.90 2.47 1.36
C PHE A 15 0.98 3.22 0.04
N GLY A 16 1.83 4.25 0.00
CA GLY A 16 2.15 5.01 -1.20
C GLY A 16 3.60 4.82 -1.67
N MET A 17 4.05 5.70 -2.56
CA MET A 17 5.40 5.62 -3.14
C MET A 17 6.53 5.85 -2.10
N GLY A 18 6.20 6.40 -0.92
CA GLY A 18 7.11 6.54 0.21
C GLY A 18 7.74 5.23 0.69
N VAL A 19 7.14 4.07 0.37
CA VAL A 19 7.71 2.73 0.64
C VAL A 19 9.13 2.57 0.10
N ARG A 20 9.49 3.28 -0.98
CA ARG A 20 10.84 3.28 -1.56
C ARG A 20 11.92 3.72 -0.57
N SER A 21 11.56 4.59 0.38
CA SER A 21 12.48 5.16 1.35
C SER A 21 12.40 4.45 2.71
N PHE A 22 11.65 3.34 2.81
CA PHE A 22 11.52 2.62 4.08
C PHE A 22 12.86 2.03 4.53
N ASN A 23 13.16 2.24 5.80
CA ASN A 23 14.23 1.52 6.50
C ASN A 23 13.83 0.05 6.77
N SER A 24 14.73 -0.74 7.37
CA SER A 24 14.49 -2.16 7.64
C SER A 24 13.27 -2.39 8.53
N GLU A 25 13.13 -1.62 9.61
CA GLU A 25 12.02 -1.74 10.56
C GLU A 25 10.67 -1.43 9.89
N GLN A 26 10.60 -0.39 9.06
CA GLN A 26 9.41 -0.03 8.30
C GLN A 26 9.04 -1.10 7.26
N LYS A 27 10.04 -1.73 6.63
CA LYS A 27 9.82 -2.88 5.72
C LYS A 27 9.27 -4.09 6.48
N ASP A 28 9.81 -4.40 7.65
CA ASP A 28 9.28 -5.47 8.51
C ASP A 28 7.86 -5.15 8.99
N ALA A 29 7.59 -3.88 9.28
CA ALA A 29 6.26 -3.42 9.62
C ALA A 29 5.27 -3.65 8.47
N LEU A 30 5.62 -3.30 7.23
CA LEU A 30 4.81 -3.57 6.04
C LEU A 30 4.62 -5.09 5.82
N ARG A 31 5.66 -5.91 5.98
CA ARG A 31 5.55 -7.39 5.89
C ARG A 31 4.58 -7.96 6.92
N SER A 32 4.54 -7.38 8.11
CA SER A 32 3.67 -7.82 9.20
C SER A 32 2.18 -7.48 9.02
N VAL A 33 1.83 -6.62 8.05
CA VAL A 33 0.43 -6.26 7.80
C VAL A 33 -0.29 -7.43 7.12
N PRO A 34 -1.43 -7.91 7.65
CA PRO A 34 -2.22 -8.95 6.99
C PRO A 34 -2.64 -8.50 5.57
N PRO A 35 -2.57 -9.37 4.53
CA PRO A 35 -2.92 -8.98 3.16
C PRO A 35 -4.30 -8.32 3.02
N TYR A 36 -5.28 -8.77 3.81
CA TYR A 36 -6.66 -8.25 3.81
C TYR A 36 -6.84 -6.89 4.52
N ARG A 37 -5.74 -6.27 4.98
CA ARG A 37 -5.71 -4.93 5.57
C ARG A 37 -4.85 -3.93 4.78
N ILE A 38 -4.32 -4.31 3.62
CA ILE A 38 -3.53 -3.41 2.76
C ILE A 38 -4.43 -2.56 1.86
N LEU A 39 -4.11 -1.27 1.78
CA LEU A 39 -4.60 -0.34 0.77
C LEU A 39 -3.41 0.26 0.01
N LEU A 40 -3.66 0.74 -1.20
CA LEU A 40 -2.70 1.53 -1.97
C LEU A 40 -3.22 2.96 -2.11
N GLU A 41 -2.31 3.92 -2.06
CA GLU A 41 -2.61 5.33 -2.29
C GLU A 41 -1.52 6.00 -3.13
N SER A 42 -1.87 7.10 -3.79
CA SER A 42 -0.90 7.89 -4.56
C SER A 42 -0.41 9.12 -3.80
N ASP A 43 -1.25 9.66 -2.92
CA ASP A 43 -1.09 10.97 -2.30
C ASP A 43 -0.71 12.08 -3.31
N ALA A 44 -1.25 11.99 -4.53
CA ALA A 44 -1.02 12.98 -5.57
C ALA A 44 -1.50 14.37 -5.07
N PRO A 45 -0.74 15.46 -5.33
CA PRO A 45 0.38 15.57 -6.28
C PRO A 45 1.78 15.23 -5.70
N TYR A 46 1.86 14.67 -4.50
CA TYR A 46 3.11 14.32 -3.83
C TYR A 46 3.63 12.94 -4.24
N PHE A 47 4.84 12.60 -3.78
CA PHE A 47 5.46 11.28 -3.96
C PHE A 47 5.50 10.74 -5.40
N PRO A 48 6.03 11.50 -6.38
CA PRO A 48 6.21 11.00 -7.75
C PRO A 48 7.13 9.77 -7.81
N PRO A 49 6.92 8.84 -8.77
CA PRO A 49 7.93 7.87 -9.14
C PRO A 49 9.18 8.56 -9.73
N PRO A 50 10.33 7.86 -9.87
CA PRO A 50 11.61 8.46 -10.28
C PRO A 50 11.58 9.33 -11.53
N ASN A 51 10.73 8.96 -12.49
CA ASN A 51 10.68 9.58 -13.83
C ASN A 51 9.51 10.56 -13.97
N ALA A 52 8.97 11.08 -12.87
CA ALA A 52 7.85 12.00 -12.86
C ALA A 52 8.13 13.24 -12.02
N ARG A 53 7.60 14.39 -12.45
CA ARG A 53 7.71 15.66 -11.72
C ARG A 53 6.71 15.76 -10.56
N HIS A 54 5.51 15.22 -10.75
CA HIS A 54 4.41 15.25 -9.78
C HIS A 54 3.82 13.85 -9.61
N GLY A 55 3.32 13.57 -8.41
CA GLY A 55 2.48 12.41 -8.18
C GLY A 55 1.19 12.52 -8.98
N HIS A 56 0.62 11.38 -9.33
CA HIS A 56 -0.62 11.30 -10.08
C HIS A 56 -1.31 9.95 -9.76
N PRO A 57 -2.67 9.91 -9.68
CA PRO A 57 -3.39 8.69 -9.35
C PRO A 57 -3.08 7.49 -10.26
N HIS A 58 -2.68 7.72 -11.52
CA HIS A 58 -2.30 6.64 -12.44
C HIS A 58 -1.08 5.82 -12.01
N TYR A 59 -0.30 6.30 -11.03
CA TYR A 59 0.93 5.64 -10.57
C TYR A 59 0.64 4.58 -9.50
N LEU A 60 -0.63 4.26 -9.19
CA LEU A 60 -0.97 3.19 -8.24
C LEU A 60 -0.35 1.84 -8.61
N TYR A 61 -0.14 1.55 -9.91
CA TYR A 61 0.57 0.33 -10.30
C TYR A 61 2.07 0.36 -9.92
N GLU A 62 2.71 1.53 -10.00
CA GLU A 62 4.08 1.69 -9.50
C GLU A 62 4.15 1.52 -7.97
N VAL A 63 3.12 2.01 -7.26
CA VAL A 63 2.99 1.79 -5.80
C VAL A 63 2.90 0.30 -5.50
N ALA A 64 2.09 -0.44 -6.27
CA ALA A 64 1.98 -1.88 -6.13
C ALA A 64 3.31 -2.62 -6.35
N LYS A 65 4.17 -2.15 -7.26
CA LYS A 65 5.50 -2.72 -7.47
C LYS A 65 6.39 -2.55 -6.24
N VAL A 66 6.46 -1.35 -5.67
CA VAL A 66 7.35 -1.10 -4.51
C VAL A 66 6.86 -1.81 -3.25
N VAL A 67 5.54 -1.91 -3.06
CA VAL A 67 4.94 -2.74 -1.99
C VAL A 67 5.21 -4.24 -2.23
N GLY A 68 5.02 -4.70 -3.46
CA GLY A 68 5.25 -6.09 -3.86
C GLY A 68 6.69 -6.54 -3.62
N THR A 69 7.68 -5.70 -3.91
CA THR A 69 9.10 -5.95 -3.61
C THR A 69 9.33 -6.20 -2.12
N VAL A 70 8.75 -5.40 -1.23
CA VAL A 70 8.93 -5.58 0.22
C VAL A 70 8.23 -6.85 0.73
N ARG A 71 7.06 -7.18 0.15
CA ARG A 71 6.22 -8.32 0.53
C ARG A 71 6.55 -9.63 -0.17
N ALA A 72 7.50 -9.64 -1.12
CA ALA A 72 7.76 -10.78 -2.01
C ALA A 72 6.49 -11.28 -2.72
N ALA A 73 5.66 -10.35 -3.21
CA ALA A 73 4.41 -10.64 -3.91
C ALA A 73 4.37 -9.94 -5.28
N SER A 74 3.63 -10.50 -6.24
CA SER A 74 3.52 -9.88 -7.55
C SER A 74 2.75 -8.54 -7.48
N PRO A 75 3.08 -7.53 -8.31
CA PRO A 75 2.33 -6.27 -8.33
C PRO A 75 0.84 -6.48 -8.60
N ARG A 76 0.49 -7.45 -9.45
CA ARG A 76 -0.89 -7.82 -9.77
C ARG A 76 -1.64 -8.36 -8.56
N GLU A 77 -1.00 -9.18 -7.74
CA GLU A 77 -1.58 -9.66 -6.49
C GLU A 77 -1.82 -8.53 -5.51
N ILE A 78 -0.85 -7.62 -5.35
CA ILE A 78 -0.97 -6.43 -4.49
C ILE A 78 -2.15 -5.55 -4.94
N VAL A 79 -2.27 -5.27 -6.24
CA VAL A 79 -3.42 -4.54 -6.79
C VAL A 79 -4.74 -5.26 -6.49
N ARG A 80 -4.80 -6.58 -6.73
CA ARG A 80 -6.02 -7.36 -6.50
C ARG A 80 -6.46 -7.30 -5.05
N VAL A 81 -5.56 -7.54 -4.10
CA VAL A 81 -5.93 -7.51 -2.67
C VAL A 81 -6.28 -6.10 -2.21
N ALA A 82 -5.53 -5.08 -2.64
CA ALA A 82 -5.82 -3.70 -2.27
C ALA A 82 -7.15 -3.20 -2.84
N HIS A 83 -7.51 -3.63 -4.06
CA HIS A 83 -8.80 -3.33 -4.66
C HIS A 83 -9.94 -3.96 -3.87
N LEU A 84 -9.88 -5.28 -3.57
CA LEU A 84 -10.89 -5.96 -2.75
C LEU A 84 -11.03 -5.34 -1.35
N ASN A 85 -9.90 -4.96 -0.74
CA ASN A 85 -9.87 -4.31 0.57
C ASN A 85 -10.51 -2.91 0.52
N GLY A 86 -10.18 -2.12 -0.50
CA GLY A 86 -10.75 -0.80 -0.73
C GLY A 86 -12.26 -0.88 -0.97
N SER A 87 -12.70 -1.81 -1.83
CA SER A 87 -14.13 -2.07 -2.08
C SER A 87 -14.88 -2.40 -0.79
N ARG A 88 -14.31 -3.28 0.05
CA ARG A 88 -14.91 -3.64 1.34
C ARG A 88 -14.94 -2.47 2.33
N LEU A 89 -13.86 -1.69 2.42
CA LEU A 89 -13.75 -0.59 3.39
C LEU A 89 -14.66 0.58 3.02
N TYR A 90 -14.68 0.97 1.75
CA TYR A 90 -15.40 2.15 1.26
C TYR A 90 -16.80 1.84 0.72
N GLY A 91 -17.21 0.57 0.70
CA GLY A 91 -18.55 0.18 0.25
C GLY A 91 -18.79 0.37 -1.24
N VAL A 92 -17.75 0.25 -2.07
CA VAL A 92 -17.86 0.33 -3.53
C VAL A 92 -17.88 -1.07 -4.13
N ASN A 93 -18.86 -1.33 -5.01
CA ASN A 93 -18.92 -2.61 -5.72
C ASN A 93 -17.69 -2.75 -6.63
N PRO A 94 -16.94 -3.86 -6.53
CA PRO A 94 -15.80 -4.14 -7.41
C PRO A 94 -16.23 -4.45 -8.85
#